data_AF-A0A9D0BUX5-F1
#
_entry.id   AF-A0A9D0BUX5-F1
#
_cell.length_a   1.000
_cell.length_b   1.000
_cell.length_c   1.000
_cell.angle_alpha   90.00
_cell.angle_beta   90.00
_cell.angle_gamma   90.00
#
_symmetry.space_group_name_H-M   'P 1'
#
loop_
_entity.id
_entity.type
_entity.pdbx_description
1 polymer ?
#
loop_
_entity_poly.entity_id
_entity_poly.type
_entity_poly.pdbx_seq_one_letter_code
_entity_poly.pdbx_strand_id
1 'polypeptide(L)'
;MDLLRRRQGSRPGAGPLVCAGGPHHYRHRRWSEFKRGKQVVILGRVAGEIYSTINHPFYDGKKLLVIDQIDPSGKAGGGYLIAVDSVGGGVGETVLVIDEGNSARQIADDASAPIRSIVIGIVDEVAI
;
A
#
# COMPACT_ATOMS: atom_id res chain seq x y z
N MET A 1 7.42 57.38 40.17
CA MET A 1 8.04 57.38 38.83
C MET A 1 7.91 55.96 38.26
N ASP A 2 6.74 55.32 38.19
CA ASP A 2 5.51 55.57 37.42
C ASP A 2 5.65 55.50 35.88
N LEU A 3 4.74 54.70 35.27
CA LEU A 3 4.35 54.52 33.86
C LEU A 3 5.35 53.78 32.93
N LEU A 4 5.18 52.51 32.47
CA LEU A 4 4.04 51.70 32.03
C LEU A 4 3.29 52.25 30.79
N ARG A 5 3.45 51.63 29.61
CA ARG A 5 2.35 50.94 28.87
C ARG A 5 2.69 50.50 27.41
N ARG A 6 2.28 49.24 27.15
CA ARG A 6 1.72 48.64 25.90
C ARG A 6 2.73 48.34 24.77
N ARG A 7 2.76 47.16 24.14
CA ARG A 7 1.72 46.15 23.82
C ARG A 7 2.33 44.74 23.87
N GLN A 8 1.83 43.79 24.65
CA GLN A 8 0.89 42.72 24.25
C GLN A 8 0.90 42.31 22.76
N GLY A 9 1.30 41.05 22.52
CA GLY A 9 1.13 40.33 21.26
C GLY A 9 1.54 38.86 21.44
N SER A 10 0.55 38.00 21.68
CA SER A 10 0.64 36.55 21.79
C SER A 10 1.32 35.90 20.57
N ARG A 11 2.27 34.99 20.78
CA ARG A 11 2.77 34.09 19.73
C ARG A 11 1.87 32.85 19.67
N PRO A 12 1.09 32.60 18.60
CA PRO A 12 0.47 31.31 18.39
C PRO A 12 1.49 30.34 17.79
N GLY A 13 1.31 29.06 18.11
CA GLY A 13 2.26 27.97 17.86
C GLY A 13 2.56 27.66 16.40
N ALA A 14 3.71 27.02 16.21
CA ALA A 14 4.10 26.40 14.96
C ALA A 14 3.23 25.18 14.68
N GLY A 15 2.27 25.32 13.75
CA GLY A 15 1.64 24.20 13.04
C GLY A 15 2.32 23.98 11.68
N PRO A 16 2.30 22.76 11.13
CA PRO A 16 2.98 22.48 9.86
C PRO A 16 2.33 23.21 8.70
N LEU A 17 3.18 23.68 7.77
CA LEU A 17 2.80 24.29 6.50
C LEU A 17 1.80 23.40 5.75
N VAL A 18 0.57 23.88 5.60
CA VAL A 18 -0.38 23.31 4.65
C VAL A 18 -0.16 24.01 3.32
N CYS A 19 0.57 23.37 2.40
CA CYS A 19 0.60 23.80 1.00
C CYS A 19 -0.77 23.54 0.37
N ALA A 20 -1.42 24.60 -0.10
CA ALA A 20 -2.65 24.53 -0.87
C ALA A 20 -2.40 23.88 -2.24
N GLY A 21 -2.75 22.59 -2.36
CA GLY A 21 -2.97 21.91 -3.65
C GLY A 21 -4.46 21.93 -3.97
N GLY A 22 -4.81 22.35 -5.20
CA GLY A 22 -6.18 22.55 -5.66
C GLY A 22 -7.07 21.30 -5.66
N PRO A 23 -8.33 21.41 -6.13
CA PRO A 23 -9.32 20.34 -6.05
C PRO A 23 -8.97 19.23 -7.04
N HIS A 24 -8.14 18.29 -6.62
CA HIS A 24 -8.03 17.01 -7.30
C HIS A 24 -9.33 16.27 -7.04
N HIS A 25 -10.21 16.33 -8.04
CA HIS A 25 -11.38 15.47 -8.20
C HIS A 25 -10.93 13.99 -8.21
N TYR A 26 -10.60 13.44 -7.04
CA TYR A 26 -10.54 12.00 -6.84
C TYR A 26 -11.99 11.53 -6.86
N ARG A 27 -12.49 11.20 -8.06
CA ARG A 27 -13.84 10.66 -8.26
C ARG A 27 -14.07 9.60 -7.21
N HIS A 28 -14.94 9.95 -6.28
CA HIS A 28 -15.48 9.08 -5.26
C HIS A 28 -16.26 7.98 -6.00
N ARG A 29 -15.55 6.95 -6.47
CA ARG A 29 -16.20 5.75 -6.98
C ARG A 29 -16.88 5.14 -5.77
N ARG A 30 -18.20 5.19 -5.81
CA ARG A 30 -19.09 4.80 -4.71
C ARG A 30 -18.68 3.42 -4.22
N TRP A 31 -18.28 3.34 -2.95
CA TRP A 31 -17.74 2.14 -2.30
C TRP A 31 -18.64 0.90 -2.44
N SER A 32 -19.95 1.10 -2.68
CA SER A 32 -20.95 0.05 -2.89
C SER A 32 -20.88 -0.69 -4.24
N GLU A 33 -20.24 -0.14 -5.28
CA GLU A 33 -20.12 -0.80 -6.60
C GLU A 33 -18.92 -1.75 -6.71
N PHE A 34 -17.97 -1.68 -5.78
CA PHE A 34 -16.75 -2.49 -5.79
C PHE A 34 -16.94 -3.94 -5.30
N LYS A 35 -18.14 -4.29 -4.82
CA LYS A 35 -18.42 -5.52 -4.04
C LYS A 35 -18.88 -6.76 -4.82
N ARG A 36 -18.92 -6.76 -6.15
CA ARG A 36 -19.30 -7.96 -6.93
C ARG A 36 -18.22 -8.32 -7.94
N GLY A 37 -17.23 -9.12 -7.50
CA GLY A 37 -16.25 -9.76 -8.40
C GLY A 37 -14.79 -9.50 -8.09
N LYS A 38 -14.45 -8.65 -7.11
CA LYS A 38 -13.05 -8.45 -6.73
C LYS A 38 -12.59 -9.56 -5.78
N GLN A 39 -11.62 -10.36 -6.21
CA GLN A 39 -10.97 -11.35 -5.36
C GLN A 39 -10.11 -10.64 -4.32
N VAL A 40 -10.28 -11.02 -3.03
CA VAL A 40 -9.47 -10.49 -1.92
C VAL A 40 -8.09 -11.15 -1.91
N VAL A 41 -8.05 -12.43 -2.28
CA VAL A 41 -6.83 -13.23 -2.41
C VAL A 41 -6.63 -13.50 -3.89
N ILE A 42 -5.40 -13.30 -4.38
CA ILE A 42 -5.04 -13.35 -5.78
C ILE A 42 -3.87 -14.33 -5.93
N LEU A 43 -4.00 -15.24 -6.90
CA LEU A 43 -2.88 -16.04 -7.38
C LEU A 43 -2.10 -15.22 -8.41
N GLY A 44 -0.79 -15.17 -8.28
CA GLY A 44 0.04 -14.42 -9.20
C GLY A 44 1.42 -15.03 -9.38
N ARG A 45 2.10 -14.62 -10.44
CA ARG A 45 3.51 -14.94 -10.67
C ARG A 45 4.34 -13.68 -10.54
N VAL A 46 5.46 -13.78 -9.82
CA VAL A 46 6.36 -12.65 -9.63
C VAL A 46 7.07 -12.37 -10.96
N ALA A 47 6.79 -11.19 -11.52
CA ALA A 47 7.39 -10.72 -12.76
C ALA A 47 8.71 -9.98 -12.52
N GLY A 48 8.88 -9.38 -11.34
CA GLY A 48 10.06 -8.57 -11.03
C GLY A 48 10.07 -8.05 -9.60
N GLU A 49 11.21 -7.47 -9.22
CA GLU A 49 11.40 -6.84 -7.92
C GLU A 49 11.56 -5.32 -8.10
N ILE A 50 11.03 -4.55 -7.17
CA ILE A 50 11.13 -3.10 -7.11
C ILE A 50 11.79 -2.70 -5.80
N TYR A 51 12.74 -1.77 -5.91
CA TYR A 51 13.39 -1.11 -4.80
C TYR A 51 13.24 0.40 -4.99
N SER A 52 13.05 1.14 -3.91
CA SER A 52 12.96 2.60 -3.95
C SER A 52 13.91 3.23 -2.95
N THR A 53 14.70 4.20 -3.42
CA THR A 53 15.61 5.00 -2.59
C THR A 53 14.86 6.07 -1.78
N ILE A 54 13.75 6.59 -2.32
CA ILE A 54 12.94 7.62 -1.68
C ILE A 54 11.53 7.07 -1.55
N ASN A 55 11.14 6.70 -0.34
CA ASN A 55 9.85 6.11 -0.05
C ASN A 55 9.37 6.52 1.36
N HIS A 56 8.14 6.13 1.72
CA HIS A 56 7.65 6.33 3.08
C HIS A 56 8.38 5.38 4.04
N PRO A 57 8.80 5.79 5.26
CA PRO A 57 9.67 5.00 6.14
C PRO A 57 9.24 3.56 6.40
N PHE A 58 7.93 3.30 6.37
CA PHE A 58 7.39 1.94 6.38
C PHE A 58 8.07 1.00 5.35
N TYR A 59 8.38 1.48 4.15
CA TYR A 59 8.98 0.68 3.07
C TYR A 59 10.50 0.56 3.17
N ASP A 60 11.14 1.16 4.17
CA ASP A 60 12.59 1.07 4.36
C ASP A 60 13.02 -0.39 4.55
N GLY A 61 13.96 -0.83 3.72
CA GLY A 61 14.45 -2.21 3.73
C GLY A 61 13.43 -3.27 3.29
N LYS A 62 12.24 -2.87 2.81
CA LYS A 62 11.23 -3.80 2.29
C LYS A 62 11.36 -3.98 0.79
N LYS A 63 11.21 -5.22 0.36
CA LYS A 63 11.16 -5.59 -1.06
C LYS A 63 9.73 -5.47 -1.57
N LEU A 64 9.57 -4.87 -2.75
CA LEU A 64 8.29 -4.82 -3.46
C LEU A 64 8.36 -5.76 -4.66
N LEU A 65 7.27 -6.45 -4.96
CA LEU A 65 7.18 -7.38 -6.06
C LEU A 65 6.15 -6.90 -7.08
N VAL A 66 6.52 -6.94 -8.35
CA VAL A 66 5.58 -6.86 -9.47
C VAL A 66 5.02 -8.26 -9.68
N ILE A 67 3.71 -8.39 -9.61
CA ILE A 67 3.03 -9.68 -9.66
C ILE A 67 2.00 -9.64 -10.78
N ASP A 68 2.22 -10.47 -11.78
CA ASP A 68 1.23 -10.72 -12.83
C ASP A 68 0.16 -11.66 -12.27
N GLN A 69 -1.10 -11.28 -12.36
CA GLN A 69 -2.21 -12.13 -11.93
C GLN A 69 -2.29 -13.34 -12.85
N ILE A 70 -2.51 -14.52 -12.29
CA ILE A 70 -2.69 -15.75 -13.04
C ILE A 70 -3.96 -16.48 -12.59
N ASP A 71 -4.53 -17.26 -13.50
CA ASP A 71 -5.60 -18.20 -13.15
C ASP A 71 -5.03 -19.49 -12.53
N PRO A 72 -5.88 -20.37 -11.96
CA PRO A 72 -5.43 -21.65 -11.40
C PRO A 72 -4.72 -22.58 -12.40
N SER A 73 -4.86 -22.35 -13.72
CA SER A 73 -4.15 -23.08 -14.77
C SER A 73 -2.78 -22.47 -15.11
N GLY A 74 -2.39 -21.40 -14.42
CA GLY A 74 -1.13 -20.69 -14.63
C GLY A 74 -1.12 -19.72 -15.81
N LYS A 75 -2.28 -19.45 -16.43
CA LYS A 75 -2.38 -18.50 -17.55
C LYS A 75 -2.58 -17.08 -17.01
N ALA A 76 -2.14 -16.09 -17.79
CA ALA A 76 -2.26 -14.69 -17.41
C ALA A 76 -3.73 -14.27 -17.23
N GLY A 77 -4.06 -13.74 -16.04
CA GLY A 77 -5.37 -13.23 -15.65
C GLY A 77 -5.68 -11.82 -16.15
N GLY A 78 -4.76 -11.20 -16.89
CA GLY A 78 -4.98 -9.91 -17.58
C GLY A 78 -4.70 -8.65 -16.75
N GLY A 79 -4.11 -8.78 -15.57
CA GLY A 79 -3.72 -7.65 -14.72
C GLY A 79 -2.43 -7.91 -13.96
N TYR A 80 -1.87 -6.86 -13.38
CA TYR A 80 -0.75 -6.94 -12.45
C TYR A 80 -1.04 -6.10 -11.21
N LEU A 81 -0.33 -6.39 -10.12
CA LEU A 81 -0.31 -5.58 -8.92
C LEU A 81 1.09 -5.51 -8.33
N ILE A 82 1.30 -4.54 -7.45
CA ILE A 82 2.52 -4.43 -6.66
C ILE A 82 2.17 -4.82 -5.23
N ALA A 83 2.96 -5.69 -4.64
CA ALA A 83 2.79 -6.12 -3.25
C ALA A 83 4.10 -6.04 -2.48
N VAL A 84 4.00 -5.82 -1.16
CA VAL A 84 5.13 -6.00 -0.25
C VAL A 84 5.43 -7.48 -0.13
N ASP A 85 6.70 -7.85 -0.22
CA ASP A 85 7.14 -9.20 0.08
C ASP A 85 7.31 -9.38 1.60
N SER A 86 6.58 -10.34 2.17
CA SER A 86 6.78 -10.78 3.56
C SER A 86 7.28 -12.22 3.67
N VAL A 87 7.43 -12.93 2.56
CA VAL A 87 7.75 -14.38 2.56
C VAL A 87 9.06 -14.72 1.87
N GLY A 88 9.68 -13.76 1.16
CA GLY A 88 10.93 -13.98 0.44
C GLY A 88 10.72 -14.44 -0.99
N GLY A 89 9.60 -14.07 -1.63
CA GLY A 89 9.28 -14.49 -3.00
C GLY A 89 10.27 -13.95 -4.04
N GLY A 90 10.69 -14.78 -4.98
CA GLY A 90 11.60 -14.45 -6.07
C GLY A 90 10.92 -14.37 -7.44
N VAL A 91 11.61 -13.79 -8.42
CA VAL A 91 11.12 -13.70 -9.80
C VAL A 91 10.87 -15.10 -10.38
N GLY A 92 9.71 -15.29 -11.00
CA GLY A 92 9.28 -16.55 -11.59
C GLY A 92 8.47 -17.43 -10.63
N GLU A 93 8.48 -17.15 -9.32
CA GLU A 93 7.70 -17.92 -8.35
C GLU A 93 6.21 -17.58 -8.42
N THR A 94 5.39 -18.60 -8.16
CA THR A 94 3.96 -18.44 -7.97
C THR A 94 3.69 -18.09 -6.52
N VAL A 95 2.91 -17.04 -6.29
CA VAL A 95 2.67 -16.47 -4.97
C VAL A 95 1.20 -16.21 -4.74
N LEU A 96 0.82 -16.23 -3.47
CA LEU A 96 -0.50 -15.87 -2.98
C LEU A 96 -0.45 -14.46 -2.39
N VAL A 97 -1.32 -13.58 -2.88
CA VAL A 97 -1.33 -12.16 -2.53
C VAL A 97 -2.68 -11.79 -1.94
N ILE A 98 -2.68 -11.06 -0.83
CA ILE A 98 -3.89 -10.39 -0.33
C ILE A 98 -3.91 -8.97 -0.88
N ASP A 99 -4.99 -8.56 -1.55
CA ASP A 99 -5.26 -7.19 -2.03
C ASP A 99 -6.34 -6.51 -1.15
N GLU A 100 -6.04 -6.39 0.14
CA GLU A 100 -6.87 -5.72 1.14
C GLU A 100 -5.99 -5.09 2.23
N GLY A 101 -6.11 -3.77 2.40
CA GLY A 101 -5.23 -3.02 3.30
C GLY A 101 -5.35 -3.36 4.79
N ASN A 102 -6.53 -3.77 5.28
CA ASN A 102 -6.67 -4.10 6.69
C ASN A 102 -5.93 -5.41 7.03
N SER A 103 -6.15 -6.45 6.24
CA SER A 103 -5.45 -7.73 6.33
C SER A 103 -3.94 -7.54 6.12
N ALA A 104 -3.54 -6.73 5.13
CA ALA A 104 -2.14 -6.43 4.89
C ALA A 104 -1.45 -5.77 6.10
N ARG A 105 -2.11 -4.82 6.77
CA ARG A 105 -1.60 -4.17 8.00
C ARG A 105 -1.46 -5.12 9.18
N GLN A 106 -2.38 -6.09 9.32
CA GLN A 106 -2.27 -7.12 10.35
C GLN A 106 -1.05 -8.01 10.11
N ILE A 107 -0.82 -8.42 8.86
CA ILE A 107 0.34 -9.24 8.50
C ILE A 107 1.65 -8.45 8.65
N ALA A 108 1.64 -7.16 8.32
CA ALA A 108 2.78 -6.28 8.48
C ALA A 108 3.03 -5.84 9.94
N ASP A 109 2.16 -6.22 10.88
CA ASP A 109 2.17 -5.80 12.29
C ASP A 109 2.26 -4.26 12.47
N ASP A 110 1.58 -3.51 11.60
CA ASP A 110 1.56 -2.05 11.63
C ASP A 110 0.20 -1.51 11.15
N ALA A 111 -0.62 -1.06 12.11
CA ALA A 111 -1.95 -0.52 11.86
C ALA A 111 -1.95 0.79 11.04
N SER A 112 -0.82 1.51 11.00
CA SER A 112 -0.65 2.76 10.27
C SER A 112 0.00 2.59 8.91
N ALA A 113 0.46 1.37 8.57
CA ALA A 113 1.20 1.11 7.35
C ALA A 113 0.40 1.54 6.09
N PRO A 114 1.02 2.32 5.19
CA PRO A 114 0.42 2.76 3.93
C PRO A 114 0.49 1.64 2.88
N ILE A 115 0.01 0.45 3.22
CA ILE A 115 -0.02 -0.74 2.37
C ILE A 115 -1.44 -1.17 2.02
N ARG A 116 -1.55 -1.81 0.87
CA ARG A 116 -2.79 -2.44 0.41
C ARG A 116 -2.61 -3.91 0.07
N SER A 117 -1.47 -4.25 -0.55
CA SER A 117 -1.21 -5.60 -1.02
C SER A 117 0.07 -6.18 -0.42
N ILE A 118 0.00 -7.43 -0.01
CA ILE A 118 1.10 -8.15 0.63
C ILE A 118 1.12 -9.61 0.18
N VAL A 119 2.32 -10.16 -0.04
CA VAL A 119 2.52 -11.56 -0.38
C VAL A 119 2.50 -12.41 0.88
N ILE A 120 1.56 -13.35 0.97
CA ILE A 120 1.36 -14.18 2.17
C ILE A 120 1.92 -15.59 2.06
N GLY A 121 2.28 -16.04 0.86
CA GLY A 121 2.84 -17.37 0.67
C GLY A 121 3.36 -17.61 -0.75
N ILE A 122 4.28 -18.57 -0.86
CA ILE A 122 4.72 -19.17 -2.12
C ILE A 122 3.85 -20.41 -2.36
N VAL A 123 3.43 -20.61 -3.61
CA VAL A 123 2.53 -21.70 -3.99
C VAL A 123 3.34 -22.83 -4.62
N ASP A 124 3.31 -23.99 -3.98
CA ASP A 124 3.97 -25.20 -4.47
C ASP A 124 3.17 -25.88 -5.59
N GLU A 125 1.85 -26.03 -5.40
CA GLU A 125 0.98 -26.74 -6.33
C GLU A 125 -0.45 -26.18 -6.29
N VAL A 126 -1.13 -26.22 -7.45
CA VAL A 126 -2.55 -25.91 -7.59
C VAL A 126 -3.25 -27.13 -8.19
N ALA A 127 -4.10 -27.78 -7.40
CA ALA A 127 -4.93 -28.90 -7.85
C ALA A 127 -6.33 -28.39 -8.21
N ILE A 128 -6.81 -28.78 -9.40
CA ILE A 128 -8.11 -28.38 -9.98
C ILE A 128 -8.88 -29.58 -10.51
#